data_AF-A0A1Q7ACN5-F1
#
_entry.id   AF-A0A1Q7ACN5-F1
#
_cell.length_a   1.000
_cell.length_b   1.000
_cell.length_c   1.000
_cell.angle_alpha   90.00
_cell.angle_beta   90.00
_cell.angle_gamma   90.00
#
_symmetry.space_group_name_H-M   'P 1'
#
loop_
_entity.id
_entity.type
_entity.pdbx_description
1 polymer ?
#
loop_
_entity_poly.entity_id
_entity_poly.type
_entity_poly.pdbx_seq_one_letter_code
_entity_poly.pdbx_strand_id
1 'polypeptide(L)'
;MKIEILDEAQEDLVDGFRFYEAREAGLGSYFLDCLFSDIDSLLLYAGIHQIIFGYHRCLSKRFPFAIYYDVEGELIRVYAVLDCRRNPSWIRKRLKEGG
;
A
#
# COMPACT_ATOMS: atom_id res chain seq x y z
N MET A 1 3.34 13.20 -13.14
CA MET A 1 2.62 12.52 -12.04
C MET A 1 3.19 12.87 -10.68
N LYS A 2 2.33 13.00 -9.67
CA LYS A 2 2.65 13.19 -8.25
C LYS A 2 1.99 12.06 -7.46
N ILE A 3 2.65 11.60 -6.39
CA ILE A 3 2.07 10.64 -5.44
C ILE A 3 1.58 11.40 -4.20
N GLU A 4 0.39 11.03 -3.72
CA GLU A 4 -0.17 11.43 -2.45
C GLU A 4 -0.50 10.16 -1.65
N ILE A 5 0.05 10.05 -0.44
CA ILE A 5 -0.20 8.93 0.47
C ILE A 5 -1.15 9.45 1.55
N LEU A 6 -2.39 8.93 1.55
CA LEU A 6 -3.40 9.32 2.53
C LEU A 6 -3.01 8.86 3.94
N ASP A 7 -3.56 9.53 4.95
CA ASP A 7 -3.24 9.28 6.35
C ASP A 7 -3.50 7.82 6.74
N GLU A 8 -4.57 7.21 6.22
CA GLU A 8 -4.89 5.80 6.42
C GLU A 8 -3.82 4.85 5.88
N ALA A 9 -3.23 5.17 4.72
CA ALA A 9 -2.14 4.41 4.15
C ALA A 9 -0.83 4.60 4.94
N GLN A 10 -0.61 5.79 5.50
CA GLN A 10 0.53 6.05 6.40
C GLN A 10 0.40 5.24 7.69
N GLU A 11 -0.80 5.17 8.27
CA GLU A 11 -1.08 4.33 9.43
C GLU A 11 -0.81 2.85 9.13
N ASP A 12 -1.27 2.36 7.97
CA ASP A 12 -1.03 0.98 7.56
C ASP A 12 0.49 0.68 7.44
N LEU A 13 1.28 1.62 6.91
CA LEU A 13 2.74 1.52 6.82
C LEU A 13 3.41 1.51 8.20
N VAL A 14 2.95 2.35 9.13
CA VAL A 14 3.46 2.40 10.51
C VAL A 14 3.15 1.11 11.25
N ASP A 15 1.94 0.57 11.09
CA ASP A 15 1.55 -0.73 11.67
C ASP A 15 2.39 -1.88 11.09
N GLY A 16 2.61 -1.87 9.78
CA GLY A 16 3.49 -2.81 9.09
C GLY A 16 4.93 -2.74 9.61
N PHE A 17 5.49 -1.53 9.72
CA PHE A 17 6.82 -1.29 10.30
C PHE A 17 6.92 -1.90 11.69
N ARG A 18 6.01 -1.55 12.60
CA ARG A 18 6.02 -2.02 13.99
C ARG A 18 5.94 -3.54 14.08
N PHE A 19 5.09 -4.16 13.24
CA PHE A 19 4.96 -5.61 13.19
C PHE A 19 6.27 -6.31 12.80
N TYR A 20 6.97 -5.81 11.79
CA TYR A 20 8.21 -6.42 11.32
C TYR A 20 9.40 -6.10 12.23
N GLU A 21 9.50 -4.87 12.75
CA GLU A 21 10.56 -4.46 13.67
C GLU A 21 10.52 -5.26 14.99
N ALA A 22 9.32 -5.61 15.46
CA ALA A 22 9.17 -6.46 16.65
C ALA A 22 9.67 -7.90 16.46
N ARG A 23 9.84 -8.36 15.21
CA ARG A 23 10.33 -9.73 14.92
C ARG A 23 11.85 -9.77 14.85
N GLU A 24 12.45 -8.76 14.24
CA GLU A 24 13.91 -8.62 14.13
C GLU A 24 14.23 -7.14 13.94
N ALA A 25 15.20 -6.64 14.72
CA ALA A 25 15.63 -5.26 14.63
C ALA A 25 16.13 -4.94 13.22
N GLY A 26 15.64 -3.84 12.64
CA GLY A 26 15.93 -3.40 11.28
C GLY A 26 15.00 -3.97 10.20
N LEU A 27 14.20 -5.00 10.49
CA LEU A 27 13.28 -5.57 9.51
C LEU A 27 12.10 -4.65 9.20
N GLY A 28 11.67 -3.81 10.15
CA GLY A 28 10.68 -2.78 9.90
C GLY A 28 11.20 -1.71 8.96
N SER A 29 12.45 -1.29 9.12
CA SER A 29 13.10 -0.32 8.22
C SER A 29 13.19 -0.88 6.80
N TYR A 30 13.66 -2.13 6.66
CA TYR A 30 13.71 -2.81 5.37
C TYR A 30 12.32 -2.98 4.73
N PHE A 31 11.28 -3.19 5.55
CA PHE A 31 9.89 -3.19 5.10
C PHE A 31 9.50 -1.85 4.46
N LEU A 32 9.75 -0.73 5.14
CA LEU A 32 9.42 0.60 4.60
C LEU A 32 10.19 0.88 3.32
N ASP A 33 11.49 0.59 3.26
CA ASP A 33 12.31 0.81 2.06
C ASP A 33 11.73 0.07 0.84
N CYS A 34 11.29 -1.17 1.04
CA CYS A 34 10.67 -1.95 -0.02
C CYS A 34 9.33 -1.36 -0.47
N LEU A 35 8.47 -0.97 0.49
CA LEU A 35 7.14 -0.45 0.18
C LEU A 35 7.21 0.93 -0.47
N PHE A 36 8.10 1.82 -0.02
CA PHE A 36 8.32 3.11 -0.69
C PHE A 36 8.89 2.93 -2.10
N SER A 37 9.82 1.98 -2.31
CA SER A 37 10.29 1.68 -3.66
C SER A 37 9.19 1.16 -4.58
N ASP A 38 8.27 0.35 -4.07
CA ASP A 38 7.10 -0.13 -4.83
C ASP A 38 6.11 1.03 -5.10
N ILE A 39 5.87 1.94 -4.14
CA ILE A 39 5.03 3.14 -4.31
C ILE A 39 5.65 4.10 -5.35
N ASP A 40 6.94 4.39 -5.28
CA ASP A 40 7.63 5.26 -6.22
C ASP A 40 7.57 4.70 -7.66
N SER A 41 7.56 3.38 -7.81
CA SER A 41 7.43 2.74 -9.11
C SER A 41 6.08 3.03 -9.79
N LEU A 42 5.06 3.47 -9.03
CA LEU A 42 3.78 3.90 -9.59
C LEU A 42 3.93 5.13 -10.48
N LEU A 43 4.96 5.97 -10.31
CA LEU A 43 5.25 7.08 -11.23
C LEU A 43 5.49 6.61 -12.68
N LEU A 44 5.88 5.35 -12.87
CA LEU A 44 6.16 4.76 -14.18
C LEU A 44 5.02 3.85 -14.67
N TYR A 45 4.34 3.16 -13.75
CA TYR A 45 3.46 2.03 -14.07
C TYR A 45 2.05 2.15 -13.50
N ALA A 46 1.67 3.31 -12.95
CA ALA A 46 0.31 3.52 -12.46
C ALA A 46 -0.73 3.30 -13.58
N GLY A 47 -1.87 2.69 -13.22
CA GLY A 47 -2.98 2.43 -14.15
C GLY A 47 -2.94 1.08 -14.87
N ILE A 48 -1.78 0.40 -14.94
CA ILE A 48 -1.69 -0.93 -15.59
C ILE A 48 -2.11 -2.09 -14.68
N HIS A 49 -2.25 -1.81 -13.38
CA HIS A 49 -2.49 -2.82 -12.36
C HIS A 49 -3.97 -3.22 -12.30
N GLN A 50 -4.26 -4.47 -11.95
CA GLN A 50 -5.64 -4.98 -11.86
C GLN A 50 -6.47 -4.17 -10.85
N ILE A 51 -7.70 -3.82 -11.23
CA ILE A 51 -8.65 -3.14 -10.35
C ILE A 51 -9.35 -4.17 -9.45
N ILE A 52 -9.27 -3.96 -8.14
CA ILE A 52 -9.88 -4.80 -7.11
C ILE A 52 -10.54 -3.90 -6.08
N PHE A 53 -11.83 -4.15 -5.80
CA PHE A 53 -12.65 -3.31 -4.93
C PHE A 53 -12.74 -1.84 -5.36
N GLY A 54 -12.55 -1.54 -6.65
CA GLY A 54 -12.62 -0.19 -7.19
C GLY A 54 -11.28 0.55 -7.28
N TYR A 55 -10.19 -0.04 -6.77
CA TYR A 55 -8.86 0.55 -6.77
C TYR A 55 -7.88 -0.28 -7.59
N HIS A 56 -6.88 0.35 -8.20
CA HIS A 56 -5.74 -0.38 -8.74
C HIS A 56 -4.96 -1.04 -7.60
N ARG A 57 -4.59 -2.31 -7.78
CA ARG A 57 -3.85 -3.08 -6.78
C ARG A 57 -2.45 -3.43 -7.26
N CYS A 58 -1.44 -2.77 -6.70
CA CYS A 58 -0.04 -3.14 -6.87
C CYS A 58 0.38 -4.10 -5.74
N LEU A 59 1.00 -5.24 -6.07
CA LEU A 59 1.52 -6.16 -5.07
C LEU A 59 2.98 -5.84 -4.78
N SER A 60 3.35 -5.78 -3.51
CA SER A 60 4.76 -5.60 -3.15
C SER A 60 5.58 -6.80 -3.60
N LYS A 61 6.82 -6.53 -4.02
CA LYS A 61 7.75 -7.56 -4.53
C LYS A 61 8.36 -8.42 -3.44
N ARG A 62 8.47 -7.89 -2.21
CA ARG A 62 9.21 -8.50 -1.11
C ARG A 62 8.33 -8.93 0.05
N PHE A 63 7.26 -8.17 0.30
CA PHE A 63 6.36 -8.42 1.41
C PHE A 63 4.98 -8.83 0.90
N PRO A 64 4.22 -9.63 1.66
CA PRO A 64 2.87 -10.05 1.28
C PRO A 64 1.87 -8.91 1.49
N PHE A 65 2.13 -7.75 0.88
CA PHE A 65 1.34 -6.52 1.01
C PHE A 65 0.85 -6.06 -0.35
N ALA A 66 -0.28 -5.36 -0.36
CA ALA A 66 -0.86 -4.75 -1.54
C ALA A 66 -1.06 -3.25 -1.31
N ILE A 67 -0.62 -2.45 -2.28
CA ILE A 67 -0.83 -1.00 -2.36
C ILE A 67 -2.09 -0.78 -3.20
N TYR A 68 -3.10 -0.19 -2.57
CA TYR A 68 -4.35 0.19 -3.22
C TYR A 68 -4.33 1.68 -3.53
N TYR A 69 -4.49 2.02 -4.80
CA TYR A 69 -4.41 3.40 -5.27
C TYR A 69 -5.41 3.67 -6.40
N ASP A 70 -5.64 4.95 -6.66
CA ASP A 70 -6.34 5.41 -7.86
C ASP A 70 -5.52 6.49 -8.60
N VAL A 71 -5.84 6.72 -9.86
CA VAL A 71 -5.18 7.69 -10.74
C VAL A 71 -6.18 8.73 -11.23
N GLU A 72 -6.02 9.96 -10.76
CA GLU A 72 -6.82 11.12 -11.19
C GLU A 72 -5.93 12.13 -11.93
N GLY A 73 -5.96 12.07 -13.26
CA GLY A 73 -5.10 12.90 -14.11
C GLY A 73 -3.62 12.64 -13.84
N GLU A 74 -2.92 13.62 -13.27
CA GLU A 74 -1.50 13.52 -12.91
C GLU A 74 -1.27 13.13 -11.45
N LEU A 75 -2.31 12.78 -10.69
CA LEU A 75 -2.22 12.43 -9.28
C LEU A 75 -2.46 10.94 -9.07
N ILE A 76 -1.55 10.29 -8.34
CA ILE A 76 -1.68 8.93 -7.84
C ILE A 76 -2.00 9.03 -6.35
N ARG A 77 -3.23 8.70 -5.95
CA ARG A 77 -3.61 8.66 -4.52
C ARG A 77 -3.51 7.25 -4.00
N VAL A 78 -2.65 7.04 -3.01
CA VAL A 78 -2.51 5.77 -2.29
C VAL A 78 -3.46 5.80 -1.09
N TYR A 79 -4.46 4.94 -1.13
CA TYR A 79 -5.52 4.85 -0.12
C TYR A 79 -5.18 3.89 1.01
N ALA A 80 -4.51 2.78 0.71
CA ALA A 80 -4.20 1.76 1.71
C ALA A 80 -2.99 0.90 1.32
N VAL A 81 -2.28 0.39 2.33
CA VAL A 81 -1.13 -0.53 2.17
C VAL A 81 -1.35 -1.76 3.05
N LEU A 82 -2.04 -2.77 2.52
CA LEU A 82 -2.66 -3.81 3.34
C LEU A 82 -1.94 -5.16 3.24
N ASP A 83 -1.78 -5.84 4.37
CA ASP A 83 -1.26 -7.22 4.44
C ASP A 83 -2.26 -8.21 3.80
N CYS A 84 -1.85 -8.85 2.71
CA CYS A 84 -2.62 -9.81 1.93
C CYS A 84 -2.96 -11.10 2.69
N ARG A 85 -2.31 -11.36 3.82
CA ARG A 85 -2.61 -12.52 4.68
C ARG A 85 -3.82 -12.28 5.58
N ARG A 86 -4.28 -11.03 5.72
CA ARG A 86 -5.49 -10.70 6.47
C ARG A 86 -6.73 -11.13 5.70
N ASN A 87 -7.83 -11.34 6.44
CA ASN A 87 -9.09 -11.79 5.87
C ASN A 87 -9.59 -10.80 4.77
N PRO A 88 -9.96 -11.28 3.57
CA PRO A 88 -10.45 -10.42 2.47
C PRO A 88 -11.66 -9.55 2.83
N SER A 89 -12.54 -10.03 3.72
CA SER A 89 -13.68 -9.25 4.20
C SER A 89 -13.27 -8.04 5.05
N TRP A 90 -12.16 -8.16 5.79
CA TRP A 90 -11.57 -7.05 6.54
C TRP A 90 -10.97 -6.01 5.59
N ILE A 91 -10.24 -6.45 4.56
CA ILE A 91 -9.67 -5.58 3.53
C ILE A 91 -10.77 -4.75 2.85
N ARG A 92 -11.87 -5.41 2.44
CA ARG A 92 -13.01 -4.71 1.83
C ARG A 92 -13.65 -3.67 2.75
N LYS A 93 -13.70 -3.94 4.05
CA LYS A 93 -14.24 -3.00 5.05
C LYS A 93 -13.31 -1.80 5.21
N ARG A 94 -12.00 -2.03 5.37
CA ARG A 94 -10.99 -0.96 5.47
C ARG A 94 -11.01 -0.02 4.26
N LEU A 95 -11.11 -0.56 3.05
CA LEU A 95 -11.20 0.23 1.80
C LEU A 95 -12.50 1.02 1.62
N LYS A 96 -13.55 0.73 2.41
CA LYS A 96 -14.82 1.47 2.39
C LYS A 96 -14.89 2.59 3.43
N GLU A 97 -14.06 2.53 4.47
CA GLU A 97 -14.07 3.50 5.58
C GLU A 97 -13.16 4.70 5.32
N GLY A 98 -12.21 4.61 4.38
CA GLY A 98 -11.29 5.69 3.99
C GLY A 98 -11.53 6.26 2.58
N GLY A 99 -12.78 6.23 2.09
CA GLY A 99 -13.19 6.75 0.78
C GLY A 99 -14.26 7.83 0.89
#